data_AF-A0A454CLY3-F1
#
_entry.id   AF-A0A454CLY3-F1
#
_cell.length_a   1.000
_cell.length_b   1.000
_cell.length_c   1.000
_cell.angle_alpha   90.00
_cell.angle_beta   90.00
_cell.angle_gamma   90.00
#
_symmetry.space_group_name_H-M   'P 1'
#
loop_
_entity.id
_entity.type
_entity.pdbx_description
1 polymer ?
#
loop_
_entity_poly.entity_id
_entity_poly.type
_entity_poly.pdbx_seq_one_letter_code
_entity_poly.pdbx_strand_id
1 'polypeptide(L)'
;MDRKYLANAIRALSMDGVQQANSGHPGAPMGMADIAEVLWRSHLNHNPSNPEWADRDRFVLSNGHGSMLIYSLLHLAGYELSIDDLKNFRQLHSKTPG
;
A
#
# COMPACT_ATOMS: atom_id res chain seq x y z
N MET A 1 -17.68 3.62 8.82
CA MET A 1 -16.83 2.42 9.02
C MET A 1 -15.88 2.70 10.16
N ASP A 2 -15.60 1.67 10.97
CA ASP A 2 -14.57 1.72 12.01
C ASP A 2 -13.17 1.90 11.37
N ARG A 3 -12.31 2.75 11.94
CA ARG A 3 -10.92 2.94 11.47
C ARG A 3 -10.15 1.63 11.48
N LYS A 4 -10.39 0.78 12.48
CA LYS A 4 -9.74 -0.52 12.57
C LYS A 4 -10.13 -1.44 11.41
N TYR A 5 -11.38 -1.38 10.95
CA TYR A 5 -11.82 -2.13 9.77
C TYR A 5 -11.06 -1.69 8.50
N LEU A 6 -10.86 -0.38 8.32
CA LEU A 6 -10.12 0.16 7.19
C LEU A 6 -8.62 -0.19 7.26
N ALA A 7 -8.00 -0.08 8.43
CA ALA A 7 -6.63 -0.53 8.64
C ALA A 7 -6.46 -2.04 8.40
N ASN A 8 -7.48 -2.85 8.75
CA ASN A 8 -7.46 -4.28 8.48
C ASN A 8 -7.49 -4.62 6.98
N ALA A 9 -8.03 -3.76 6.12
CA ALA A 9 -7.93 -3.94 4.67
C ALA A 9 -6.46 -3.89 4.21
N ILE A 10 -5.67 -2.95 4.75
CA ILE A 10 -4.23 -2.86 4.50
C ILE A 10 -3.54 -4.14 4.97
N ARG A 11 -3.85 -4.61 6.19
CA ARG A 11 -3.28 -5.86 6.75
C ARG A 11 -3.57 -7.06 5.86
N ALA A 12 -4.83 -7.23 5.45
CA ALA A 12 -5.27 -8.33 4.62
C ALA A 12 -4.58 -8.34 3.26
N LEU A 13 -4.61 -7.22 2.53
CA LEU A 13 -3.93 -7.11 1.24
C LEU A 13 -2.44 -7.41 1.35
N SER A 14 -1.78 -6.91 2.40
CA SER A 14 -0.34 -7.14 2.58
C SER A 14 0.00 -8.59 2.91
N MET A 15 -0.73 -9.24 3.81
CA MET A 15 -0.46 -10.64 4.15
C MET A 15 -0.82 -11.59 2.99
N ASP A 16 -1.93 -11.34 2.28
CA ASP A 16 -2.38 -12.17 1.16
C ASP A 16 -1.44 -12.03 -0.05
N GLY A 17 -1.00 -10.81 -0.38
CA GLY A 17 -0.04 -10.59 -1.47
C GLY A 17 1.32 -11.23 -1.22
N VAL A 18 1.85 -11.11 0.01
CA VAL A 18 3.08 -11.81 0.42
C VAL A 18 2.90 -13.33 0.33
N GLN A 19 1.76 -13.85 0.81
CA GLN A 19 1.46 -15.28 0.80
C GLN A 19 1.34 -15.83 -0.63
N GLN A 20 0.65 -15.11 -1.52
CA GLN A 20 0.50 -15.47 -2.93
C GLN A 20 1.84 -15.52 -3.67
N ALA A 21 2.75 -14.58 -3.37
CA ALA A 21 4.09 -14.55 -3.94
C ALA A 21 5.05 -15.60 -3.33
N ASN A 22 4.66 -16.21 -2.20
CA ASN A 22 5.54 -17.04 -1.37
C ASN A 22 6.88 -16.34 -1.04
N SER A 23 6.86 -15.01 -0.93
CA SER A 23 8.03 -14.13 -0.75
C SER A 23 7.61 -12.74 -0.28
N GLY A 24 8.36 -12.13 0.63
CA GLY A 24 8.15 -10.75 1.07
C GLY A 24 8.13 -10.58 2.60
N HIS A 25 7.73 -9.39 3.07
CA HIS A 25 7.79 -9.01 4.47
C HIS A 25 6.43 -8.52 4.97
N PRO A 26 5.62 -9.36 5.65
CA PRO A 26 4.27 -8.99 6.07
C PRO A 26 4.25 -8.19 7.39
N GLY A 27 5.29 -8.33 8.23
CA GLY A 27 5.32 -7.76 9.58
C GLY A 27 5.22 -6.23 9.63
N ALA A 28 6.09 -5.53 8.90
CA ALA A 28 6.09 -4.06 8.87
C ALA A 28 4.77 -3.47 8.30
N PRO A 29 4.23 -3.96 7.15
CA PRO A 29 2.92 -3.52 6.68
C PRO A 29 1.79 -3.70 7.70
N MET A 30 1.72 -4.85 8.38
CA MET A 30 0.66 -5.11 9.34
C MET A 30 0.78 -4.25 10.61
N GLY A 31 2.01 -4.00 11.07
CA GLY A 31 2.29 -3.17 12.24
C GLY A 31 2.03 -1.69 12.00
N MET A 32 2.24 -1.21 10.77
CA MET A 32 2.06 0.21 10.40
C MET A 32 0.66 0.55 9.87
N ALA A 33 -0.21 -0.44 9.68
CA ALA A 33 -1.51 -0.24 9.04
C ALA A 33 -2.39 0.85 9.69
N ASP A 34 -2.42 0.93 11.03
CA ASP A 34 -3.24 1.95 11.72
C ASP A 34 -2.65 3.37 11.52
N ILE A 35 -1.31 3.49 11.56
CA ILE A 35 -0.61 4.77 11.32
C ILE A 35 -0.88 5.22 9.88
N ALA A 36 -0.77 4.29 8.93
CA ALA A 36 -0.98 4.57 7.52
C ALA A 36 -2.43 4.96 7.23
N GLU A 37 -3.42 4.29 7.84
CA GLU A 37 -4.85 4.64 7.71
C GLU A 37 -5.11 6.09 8.12
N VAL A 38 -4.59 6.51 9.27
CA VAL A 38 -4.77 7.88 9.77
C VAL A 38 -4.07 8.88 8.86
N LEU A 39 -2.78 8.65 8.55
CA LEU A 39 -1.98 9.55 7.72
C LEU A 39 -2.60 9.75 6.34
N TRP A 40 -2.86 8.67 5.60
CA TRP A 40 -3.32 8.73 4.22
C TRP A 40 -4.75 9.23 4.08
N ARG A 41 -5.64 8.95 5.05
CA ARG A 41 -7.04 9.40 4.96
C ARG A 41 -7.30 10.77 5.57
N SER A 42 -6.52 11.18 6.56
CA SER A 42 -6.83 12.37 7.38
C SER A 42 -5.86 13.53 7.20
N HIS A 43 -4.64 13.28 6.68
CA HIS A 43 -3.58 14.30 6.68
C HIS A 43 -2.86 14.45 5.34
N LEU A 44 -2.60 13.36 4.62
CA LEU A 44 -1.82 13.39 3.39
C LEU A 44 -2.60 14.12 2.29
N ASN A 45 -2.03 15.20 1.76
CA ASN A 45 -2.58 15.94 0.65
C ASN A 45 -2.08 15.36 -0.67
N HIS A 46 -2.91 14.61 -1.38
CA HIS A 46 -2.53 13.92 -2.60
C HIS A 46 -3.71 13.74 -3.55
N ASN A 47 -3.41 13.50 -4.83
CA ASN A 47 -4.40 13.25 -5.87
C ASN A 47 -4.05 11.96 -6.62
N PRO A 48 -4.78 10.85 -6.38
CA PRO A 48 -4.56 9.59 -7.07
C PRO A 48 -4.69 9.67 -8.60
N SER A 49 -5.54 10.58 -9.10
CA SER A 49 -5.72 10.82 -10.54
C SER A 49 -4.67 11.76 -11.15
N ASN A 50 -3.85 12.41 -10.33
CA ASN A 50 -2.70 13.21 -10.78
C ASN A 50 -1.49 13.03 -9.84
N PRO A 51 -0.77 11.89 -9.94
CA PRO A 51 0.41 11.63 -9.14
C PRO A 51 1.55 12.64 -9.37
N GLU A 52 1.52 13.39 -10.47
CA GLU A 52 2.55 14.37 -10.83
C GLU A 52 2.26 15.78 -10.30
N TRP A 53 1.12 15.99 -9.62
CA TRP A 53 0.77 17.28 -9.03
C TRP A 53 1.93 17.85 -8.21
N ALA A 54 2.38 19.05 -8.61
CA ALA A 54 3.61 19.66 -8.11
C ALA A 54 3.60 19.93 -6.61
N ASP A 55 2.44 20.25 -6.02
CA ASP A 55 2.30 20.67 -4.62
C ASP A 55 1.71 19.59 -3.71
N ARG A 56 1.65 18.33 -4.18
CA ARG A 56 1.23 17.20 -3.34
C ARG A 56 2.23 16.97 -2.19
N ASP A 57 1.76 16.42 -1.08
CA ASP A 57 2.67 15.92 -0.04
C ASP A 57 3.50 14.74 -0.56
N ARG A 58 4.71 14.57 -0.03
CA ARG A 58 5.62 13.49 -0.40
C ARG A 58 5.65 12.43 0.69
N PHE A 59 5.17 11.24 0.36
CA PHE A 59 5.28 10.06 1.20
C PHE A 59 6.49 9.22 0.79
N VAL A 60 7.35 8.86 1.75
CA VAL A 60 8.53 8.01 1.51
C VAL A 60 8.54 6.86 2.52
N LEU A 61 8.55 5.62 2.03
CA LEU A 61 8.67 4.42 2.85
C LEU A 61 10.14 3.97 2.91
N SER A 62 10.90 4.50 3.87
CA SER A 62 12.35 4.20 3.98
C SER A 62 12.63 2.74 4.35
N ASN A 63 11.78 2.11 5.15
CA ASN A 63 11.77 0.67 5.41
C ASN A 63 11.14 -0.11 4.23
N GLY A 64 11.70 0.09 3.03
CA GLY A 64 11.13 -0.36 1.75
C GLY A 64 10.90 -1.87 1.61
N HIS A 65 11.50 -2.69 2.48
CA HIS A 65 11.21 -4.13 2.54
C HIS A 65 9.71 -4.42 2.83
N GLY A 66 9.01 -3.49 3.49
CA GLY A 66 7.55 -3.51 3.71
C GLY A 66 6.74 -2.99 2.51
N SER A 67 7.20 -3.23 1.28
CA SER A 67 6.66 -2.69 0.03
C SER A 67 5.16 -2.93 -0.16
N MET A 68 4.63 -4.07 0.29
CA MET A 68 3.18 -4.34 0.27
C MET A 68 2.34 -3.32 1.05
N LEU A 69 2.91 -2.56 2.00
CA LEU A 69 2.19 -1.46 2.65
C LEU A 69 1.84 -0.36 1.65
N ILE A 70 2.85 0.13 0.90
CA ILE A 70 2.64 1.23 -0.04
C ILE A 70 1.78 0.77 -1.22
N TYR A 71 1.91 -0.47 -1.68
CA TYR A 71 1.03 -0.99 -2.73
C TYR A 71 -0.43 -1.10 -2.28
N SER A 72 -0.70 -1.59 -1.06
CA SER A 72 -2.05 -1.58 -0.49
C SER A 72 -2.62 -0.16 -0.42
N LEU A 73 -1.82 0.82 0.03
CA LEU A 73 -2.25 2.22 0.14
C LEU A 73 -2.55 2.85 -1.22
N LEU A 74 -1.66 2.67 -2.20
CA LEU A 74 -1.86 3.17 -3.56
C LEU A 74 -3.12 2.59 -4.20
N HIS A 75 -3.32 1.27 -4.08
CA HIS A 75 -4.51 0.58 -4.59
C HIS A 75 -5.79 1.12 -3.94
N LEU A 76 -5.83 1.14 -2.60
CA LEU A 76 -7.03 1.57 -1.84
C LEU A 76 -7.33 3.06 -2.02
N ALA A 77 -6.31 3.90 -2.25
CA ALA A 77 -6.50 5.32 -2.53
C ALA A 77 -6.98 5.59 -3.97
N GLY A 78 -6.91 4.61 -4.88
CA GLY A 78 -7.37 4.76 -6.26
C GLY A 78 -6.31 5.26 -7.23
N TYR A 79 -5.03 5.03 -6.95
CA TYR A 79 -3.98 5.18 -7.97
C TYR A 79 -4.16 4.11 -9.06
N GLU A 80 -3.46 4.27 -10.19
CA GLU A 80 -3.44 3.31 -11.29
C GLU A 80 -2.63 2.03 -10.94
N LEU A 81 -3.06 1.36 -9.88
CA LEU A 81 -2.53 0.10 -9.35
C LEU A 81 -3.72 -0.79 -8.98
N SER A 82 -3.97 -1.79 -9.82
CA SER A 82 -5.14 -2.67 -9.73
C SER A 82 -4.96 -3.77 -8.68
N ILE A 83 -6.04 -4.48 -8.36
CA ILE A 83 -5.97 -5.66 -7.50
C ILE A 83 -5.15 -6.79 -8.15
N ASP A 84 -5.14 -6.87 -9.48
CA ASP A 84 -4.35 -7.89 -10.20
C ASP A 84 -2.86 -7.54 -10.20
N ASP A 85 -2.49 -6.27 -10.13
CA ASP A 85 -1.10 -5.87 -9.85
C ASP A 85 -0.67 -6.40 -8.48
N LEU A 86 -1.49 -6.24 -7.43
CA LEU A 86 -1.18 -6.77 -6.09
C LEU A 86 -1.05 -8.30 -6.08
N LYS A 87 -1.89 -9.03 -6.81
CA LYS A 87 -1.78 -10.50 -6.95
C LYS A 87 -0.48 -10.92 -7.64
N ASN A 88 0.09 -10.05 -8.48
CA ASN A 88 1.37 -10.25 -9.15
C ASN A 88 2.56 -9.69 -8.36
N PHE A 89 2.42 -9.48 -7.05
CA PHE A 89 3.52 -9.08 -6.17
C PHE A 89 4.76 -9.98 -6.36
N ARG A 90 5.93 -9.34 -6.52
CA ARG A 90 7.24 -9.99 -6.75
C ARG A 90 7.31 -10.90 -7.98
N GLN A 91 6.36 -10.79 -8.90
CA GLN A 91 6.41 -11.51 -10.17
C GLN A 91 7.16 -10.68 -11.22
N LEU A 92 7.77 -11.38 -12.18
CA LEU A 92 8.51 -10.76 -13.28
C LEU A 92 7.60 -9.79 -14.06
N HIS A 93 8.11 -8.60 -14.38
CA HIS A 93 7.41 -7.52 -15.09
C HIS A 93 6.19 -6.90 -14.38
N SER A 94 5.93 -7.27 -13.11
CA SER A 94 4.85 -6.65 -12.34
C SER A 94 5.13 -5.17 -12.02
N LYS A 95 4.06 -4.39 -11.79
CA LYS A 95 4.13 -3.03 -11.23
C LYS A 95 4.48 -3.02 -9.73
N THR A 96 4.55 -4.19 -9.10
CA THR A 96 4.71 -4.42 -7.65
C THR A 96 5.96 -5.27 -7.37
N PRO A 97 7.17 -4.74 -7.61
CA PRO A 97 8.42 -5.41 -7.25
C PRO A 97 8.55 -5.60 -5.73
N GLY A 98 9.60 -6.33 -5.34
CA GLY A 98 9.85 -6.70 -3.94
C GLY A 98 10.20 -5.57 -3.00
#